data_AF-A0A3N6FBY7-F1
#
_entry.id   AF-A0A3N6FBY7-F1
#
_cell.length_a   1.000
_cell.length_b   1.000
_cell.length_c   1.000
_cell.angle_alpha   90.00
_cell.angle_beta   90.00
_cell.angle_gamma   90.00
#
_symmetry.space_group_name_H-M   'P 1'
#
loop_
_entity.id
_entity.type
_entity.pdbx_description
1 polymer ?
#
loop_
_entity_poly.entity_id
_entity_poly.type
_entity_poly.pdbx_seq_one_letter_code
_entity_poly.pdbx_strand_id
1 'polypeptide(L)'
;MLARRGWSPHWAEARSTATALARLGDPQPLLDFIDRALADDDTAEAANLNYWALWLGALALPQPDDAFMRNRDLSGWDPVTLLRGLARGLHLAPGYVDLYAHSLWALLTAFPWLPQAAGPLAGPLREQAGQLLDGTALSVRSRRELAHVHYVFDHNR
;
A
#
# COMPACT_ATOMS: atom_id res chain seq x y z
N MET A 1 -12.32 -24.28 -4.87
CA MET A 1 -13.04 -23.03 -4.56
C MET A 1 -12.39 -21.94 -5.39
N LEU A 2 -13.09 -21.33 -6.34
CA LEU A 2 -12.54 -20.31 -7.23
C LEU A 2 -12.12 -19.10 -6.40
N ALA A 3 -10.81 -18.86 -6.28
CA ALA A 3 -10.28 -17.63 -5.71
C ALA A 3 -10.80 -16.47 -6.55
N ARG A 4 -11.72 -15.68 -5.99
CA ARG A 4 -12.24 -14.46 -6.63
C ARG A 4 -11.03 -13.56 -6.86
N ARG A 5 -10.75 -13.23 -8.13
CA ARG A 5 -9.74 -12.23 -8.46
C ARG A 5 -10.32 -10.85 -8.20
N GLY A 6 -9.52 -9.98 -7.59
CA GLY A 6 -9.87 -8.59 -7.36
C GLY A 6 -10.87 -8.35 -6.23
N TRP A 7 -11.62 -7.25 -6.35
CA TRP A 7 -12.52 -6.79 -5.29
C TRP A 7 -13.64 -7.82 -4.97
N SER A 8 -14.01 -7.94 -3.68
CA SER A 8 -15.22 -8.66 -3.23
C SER A 8 -15.88 -8.03 -1.99
N PRO A 9 -17.14 -8.36 -1.63
CA PRO A 9 -17.77 -7.81 -0.42
C PRO A 9 -17.05 -8.18 0.88
N HIS A 10 -16.30 -9.28 0.86
CA HIS A 10 -15.47 -9.75 1.97
C HIS A 10 -14.01 -9.28 1.85
N TRP A 11 -13.72 -8.32 0.98
CA TRP A 11 -12.35 -7.90 0.69
C TRP A 11 -11.65 -7.29 1.91
N ALA A 12 -12.35 -6.45 2.67
CA ALA A 12 -11.79 -5.84 3.89
C ALA A 12 -11.48 -6.90 4.96
N GLU A 13 -12.36 -7.90 5.10
CA GLU A 13 -12.18 -9.05 6.00
C GLU A 13 -10.98 -9.92 5.57
N ALA A 14 -10.90 -10.24 4.27
CA ALA A 14 -9.79 -11.00 3.69
C ALA A 14 -8.44 -10.29 3.89
N ARG A 15 -8.38 -8.97 3.63
CA ARG A 15 -7.20 -8.14 3.86
C ARG A 15 -6.75 -8.18 5.32
N SER A 16 -7.71 -7.99 6.23
CA SER A 16 -7.45 -7.91 7.67
C SER A 16 -6.94 -9.24 8.20
N THR A 17 -7.56 -10.35 7.76
CA THR A 17 -7.14 -11.72 8.10
C THR A 17 -5.75 -12.03 7.57
N ALA A 18 -5.48 -11.72 6.30
CA ALA A 18 -4.17 -11.94 5.68
C ALA A 18 -3.06 -11.15 6.40
N THR A 19 -3.34 -9.88 6.75
CA THR A 19 -2.39 -9.04 7.51
C THR A 19 -2.16 -9.59 8.92
N ALA A 20 -3.19 -10.11 9.58
CA ALA A 20 -3.07 -10.70 10.91
C ALA A 20 -2.21 -11.98 10.90
N LEU A 21 -2.41 -12.87 9.92
CA LEU A 21 -1.61 -14.08 9.76
C LEU A 21 -0.14 -13.76 9.45
N ALA A 22 0.10 -12.75 8.62
CA ALA A 22 1.44 -12.30 8.30
C ALA A 22 2.19 -11.74 9.52
N ARG A 23 1.47 -11.03 10.41
CA ARG A 23 2.02 -10.59 11.71
C ARG A 23 2.31 -11.74 12.67
N LEU A 24 1.65 -12.88 12.51
CA LEU A 24 1.90 -14.10 13.28
C LEU A 24 3.00 -14.99 12.67
N GLY A 25 3.65 -14.52 11.59
CA GLY A 25 4.76 -15.23 10.95
C GLY A 25 4.38 -16.10 9.76
N ASP A 26 3.11 -16.07 9.32
CA ASP A 26 2.68 -16.72 8.07
C ASP A 26 2.44 -15.67 6.97
N PRO A 27 3.44 -15.38 6.13
CA PRO A 27 3.32 -14.34 5.10
C PRO A 27 2.49 -14.79 3.89
N GLN A 28 2.29 -16.09 3.67
CA GLN A 28 1.69 -16.60 2.43
C GLN A 28 0.27 -16.07 2.15
N PRO A 29 -0.65 -16.02 3.14
CA PRO A 29 -1.97 -15.43 2.94
C PRO A 29 -1.94 -13.97 2.46
N LEU A 30 -0.95 -13.18 2.92
CA LEU A 30 -0.80 -11.79 2.50
C LEU A 30 -0.25 -11.69 1.08
N LEU A 31 0.72 -12.53 0.72
CA LEU A 31 1.24 -12.57 -0.64
C LEU A 31 0.16 -13.00 -1.65
N ASP A 32 -0.61 -14.05 -1.32
CA ASP A 32 -1.75 -14.47 -2.13
C ASP A 32 -2.82 -13.37 -2.23
N PHE A 33 -3.06 -12.62 -1.17
CA PHE A 33 -3.98 -11.48 -1.18
C PHE A 33 -3.48 -10.38 -2.12
N ILE A 34 -2.20 -10.01 -2.06
CA ILE A 34 -1.60 -9.02 -2.96
C ILE A 34 -1.73 -9.47 -4.43
N ASP A 35 -1.35 -10.71 -4.72
CA ASP A 35 -1.33 -11.21 -6.11
C ASP A 35 -2.71 -11.44 -6.71
N ARG A 36 -3.72 -11.79 -5.89
CA ARG A 36 -5.02 -12.24 -6.40
C ARG A 36 -6.14 -11.25 -6.16
N ALA A 37 -6.08 -10.47 -5.09
CA ALA A 37 -7.19 -9.64 -4.63
C ALA A 37 -6.88 -8.14 -4.67
N LEU A 38 -5.66 -7.75 -5.01
CA LEU A 38 -5.22 -6.35 -5.12
C LEU A 38 -4.72 -6.06 -6.53
N ALA A 39 -3.63 -6.75 -6.90
CA ALA A 39 -2.91 -6.57 -8.12
C ALA A 39 -3.82 -6.59 -9.36
N ASP A 40 -3.57 -5.63 -10.25
CA ASP A 40 -4.18 -5.56 -11.57
C ASP A 40 -5.72 -5.40 -11.53
N ASP A 41 -6.29 -4.97 -10.39
CA ASP A 41 -7.70 -4.61 -10.23
C ASP A 41 -7.83 -3.18 -9.67
N ASP A 42 -8.19 -2.23 -10.54
CA ASP A 42 -8.33 -0.81 -10.18
C ASP A 42 -9.27 -0.55 -8.98
N THR A 43 -10.31 -1.38 -8.81
CA THR A 43 -11.27 -1.21 -7.71
C THR A 43 -10.66 -1.69 -6.39
N ALA A 44 -9.89 -2.77 -6.43
CA ALA A 44 -9.15 -3.26 -5.27
C ALA A 44 -7.99 -2.33 -4.89
N GLU A 45 -7.29 -1.78 -5.87
CA GLU A 45 -6.24 -0.78 -5.64
C GLU A 45 -6.83 0.48 -4.99
N ALA A 46 -7.95 0.98 -5.50
CA ALA A 46 -8.67 2.09 -4.87
C ALA A 46 -9.13 1.74 -3.44
N ALA A 47 -9.68 0.55 -3.23
CA ALA A 47 -10.08 0.07 -1.91
C ALA A 47 -8.92 0.02 -0.93
N ASN A 48 -7.73 -0.38 -1.37
CA ASN A 48 -6.54 -0.40 -0.53
C ASN A 48 -6.08 0.98 -0.13
N LEU A 49 -6.03 1.93 -1.07
CA LEU A 49 -5.66 3.31 -0.77
C LEU A 49 -6.68 3.99 0.15
N ASN A 50 -7.99 3.80 -0.11
CA ASN A 50 -9.06 4.31 0.74
C ASN A 50 -9.02 3.69 2.15
N TYR A 51 -8.75 2.38 2.27
CA TYR A 51 -8.56 1.70 3.55
C TYR A 51 -7.39 2.30 4.33
N TRP A 52 -6.24 2.49 3.67
CA TRP A 52 -5.09 3.12 4.32
C TRP A 52 -5.35 4.57 4.70
N ALA A 53 -6.05 5.34 3.85
CA ALA A 53 -6.42 6.71 4.15
C ALA A 53 -7.29 6.80 5.41
N LEU A 54 -8.24 5.88 5.58
CA LEU A 54 -9.03 5.76 6.81
C LEU A 54 -8.12 5.43 8.01
N TRP A 55 -7.28 4.41 7.89
CA TRP A 55 -6.50 3.88 9.02
C TRP A 55 -5.34 4.80 9.46
N LEU A 56 -4.78 5.57 8.53
CA LEU A 56 -3.70 6.53 8.78
C LEU A 56 -4.21 7.95 9.01
N GLY A 57 -5.54 8.15 9.07
CA GLY A 57 -6.17 9.43 9.39
C GLY A 57 -6.09 10.49 8.28
N ALA A 58 -5.85 10.08 7.03
CA ALA A 58 -5.93 10.96 5.86
C ALA A 58 -7.38 11.21 5.40
N LEU A 59 -8.29 10.30 5.76
CA LEU A 59 -9.72 10.40 5.54
C LEU A 59 -10.44 10.73 6.86
N ALA A 60 -11.40 11.65 6.82
CA ALA A 60 -12.20 12.01 7.99
C ALA A 60 -13.14 10.87 8.42
N LEU A 61 -13.22 10.65 9.73
CA LEU A 61 -14.15 9.72 10.38
C LEU A 61 -15.42 10.45 10.84
N PRO A 62 -16.58 9.77 10.93
CA PRO A 62 -16.82 8.36 10.57
C PRO A 62 -17.17 8.17 9.09
N GLN A 63 -16.82 7.00 8.54
CA GLN A 63 -17.41 6.51 7.29
C GLN A 63 -18.64 5.65 7.62
N PRO A 64 -19.76 5.77 6.88
CA PRO A 64 -21.03 5.15 7.25
C PRO A 64 -21.06 3.62 7.05
N ASP A 65 -20.32 3.12 6.07
CA ASP A 65 -20.17 1.71 5.70
C ASP A 65 -18.88 1.53 4.89
N ASP A 66 -18.58 0.31 4.40
CA ASP A 66 -17.39 0.04 3.58
C ASP A 66 -17.52 0.46 2.11
N ALA A 67 -18.65 1.06 1.69
CA ALA A 67 -18.87 1.42 0.29
C ALA A 67 -17.87 2.49 -0.20
N PHE A 68 -17.38 3.35 0.70
CA PHE A 68 -16.36 4.35 0.38
C PHE A 68 -15.08 3.71 -0.19
N MET A 69 -14.75 2.47 0.21
CA MET A 69 -13.54 1.81 -0.26
C MET A 69 -13.55 1.65 -1.79
N ARG A 70 -14.72 1.48 -2.40
CA ARG A 70 -14.85 1.32 -3.86
C ARG A 70 -14.73 2.62 -4.64
N ASN A 71 -14.60 3.77 -3.98
CA ASN A 71 -14.50 5.06 -4.67
C ASN A 71 -13.17 5.15 -5.45
N ARG A 72 -13.26 4.98 -6.76
CA ARG A 72 -12.12 5.04 -7.70
C ARG A 72 -11.66 6.45 -8.02
N ASP A 73 -12.46 7.46 -7.72
CA ASP A 73 -12.07 8.85 -7.95
C ASP A 73 -11.02 9.31 -6.93
N LEU A 74 -10.76 8.49 -5.89
CA LEU A 74 -9.79 8.74 -4.81
C LEU A 74 -9.92 10.15 -4.22
N SER A 75 -11.15 10.67 -4.25
CA SER A 75 -11.50 12.00 -3.80
C SER A 75 -11.93 11.92 -2.33
N GLY A 76 -11.43 12.85 -1.51
CA GLY A 76 -11.84 12.97 -0.10
C GLY A 76 -10.74 12.79 0.94
N TRP A 77 -9.51 12.51 0.55
CA TRP A 77 -8.34 12.48 1.44
C TRP A 77 -7.10 13.09 0.77
N ASP A 78 -6.16 13.58 1.58
CA ASP A 78 -4.92 14.20 1.11
C ASP A 78 -3.85 13.14 0.79
N PRO A 79 -3.42 13.00 -0.49
CA PRO A 79 -2.42 12.01 -0.87
C PRO A 79 -1.05 12.23 -0.23
N VAL A 80 -0.68 13.47 0.11
CA VAL A 80 0.59 13.76 0.78
C VAL A 80 0.57 13.24 2.22
N THR A 81 -0.57 13.37 2.90
CA THR A 81 -0.77 12.81 4.24
C THR A 81 -0.75 11.28 4.22
N LEU A 82 -1.37 10.64 3.23
CA LEU A 82 -1.29 9.20 3.07
C LEU A 82 0.15 8.72 2.79
N LEU A 83 0.88 9.38 1.87
CA LEU A 83 2.28 9.09 1.58
C LEU A 83 3.14 9.14 2.86
N ARG A 84 2.95 10.20 3.66
CA ARG A 84 3.65 10.37 4.95
C ARG A 84 3.37 9.21 5.92
N GLY A 85 2.11 8.78 6.02
CA GLY A 85 1.71 7.68 6.89
C GLY A 85 2.32 6.34 6.44
N LEU A 86 2.27 6.05 5.14
CA LEU A 86 2.85 4.84 4.56
C LEU A 86 4.37 4.80 4.71
N ALA A 87 5.06 5.91 4.41
CA ALA A 87 6.51 6.03 4.57
C ALA A 87 6.95 5.78 6.03
N ARG A 88 6.22 6.35 7.00
CA ARG A 88 6.47 6.10 8.42
C ARG A 88 6.24 4.65 8.81
N GLY A 89 5.25 3.97 8.24
CA GLY A 89 4.93 2.58 8.57
C GLY A 89 5.87 1.54 7.93
N LEU A 90 6.55 1.88 6.83
CA LEU A 90 7.34 0.95 6.03
C LEU A 90 8.40 0.16 6.84
N HIS A 91 9.04 0.81 7.82
CA HIS A 91 10.06 0.18 8.66
C HIS A 91 9.51 -0.56 9.91
N LEU A 92 8.25 -0.34 10.27
CA LEU A 92 7.66 -0.81 11.54
C LEU A 92 6.91 -2.15 11.42
N ALA A 93 6.89 -2.76 10.24
CA ALA A 93 5.99 -3.86 9.93
C ALA A 93 6.70 -5.16 9.54
N PRO A 94 7.41 -5.84 10.48
CA PRO A 94 7.86 -7.21 10.25
C PRO A 94 6.65 -8.10 9.87
N GLY A 95 6.74 -8.76 8.72
CA GLY A 95 5.73 -9.70 8.24
C GLY A 95 4.70 -9.13 7.26
N TYR A 96 4.53 -7.81 7.12
CA TYR A 96 3.60 -7.24 6.13
C TYR A 96 4.16 -6.03 5.37
N VAL A 97 5.49 -5.94 5.30
CA VAL A 97 6.22 -4.95 4.50
C VAL A 97 5.86 -5.02 3.01
N ASP A 98 5.53 -6.20 2.48
CA ASP A 98 5.04 -6.38 1.10
C ASP A 98 3.79 -5.53 0.82
N LEU A 99 2.86 -5.44 1.79
CA LEU A 99 1.67 -4.62 1.65
C LEU A 99 2.00 -3.12 1.66
N TYR A 100 2.98 -2.68 2.45
CA TYR A 100 3.44 -1.29 2.42
C TYR A 100 4.12 -0.95 1.10
N ALA A 101 5.01 -1.81 0.62
CA ALA A 101 5.69 -1.64 -0.66
C ALA A 101 4.68 -1.53 -1.82
N HIS A 102 3.72 -2.45 -1.87
CA HIS A 102 2.66 -2.44 -2.87
C HIS A 102 1.79 -1.18 -2.78
N SER A 103 1.40 -0.78 -1.57
CA SER A 103 0.55 0.40 -1.36
C SER A 103 1.25 1.72 -1.70
N LEU A 104 2.55 1.84 -1.43
CA LEU A 104 3.37 2.99 -1.85
C LEU A 104 3.45 3.06 -3.37
N TRP A 105 3.72 1.93 -4.03
CA TRP A 105 3.75 1.86 -5.49
C TRP A 105 2.40 2.22 -6.11
N ALA A 106 1.29 1.67 -5.60
CA ALA A 106 -0.06 1.97 -6.07
C ALA A 106 -0.39 3.47 -5.89
N LEU A 107 -0.01 4.05 -4.76
CA LEU A 107 -0.19 5.48 -4.49
C LEU A 107 0.56 6.36 -5.49
N LEU A 108 1.83 6.08 -5.75
CA LEU A 108 2.63 6.85 -6.72
C LEU A 108 2.17 6.65 -8.16
N THR A 109 1.62 5.47 -8.47
CA THR A 109 1.00 5.20 -9.78
C THR A 109 -0.28 6.00 -9.95
N ALA A 110 -1.11 6.09 -8.91
CA ALA A 110 -2.36 6.87 -8.93
C ALA A 110 -2.11 8.40 -8.92
N PHE A 111 -1.04 8.85 -8.25
CA PHE A 111 -0.68 10.27 -8.16
C PHE A 111 0.78 10.51 -8.56
N PRO A 112 1.09 10.54 -9.88
CA PRO A 112 2.47 10.69 -10.37
C PRO A 112 3.16 12.02 -9.98
N TRP A 113 2.38 13.00 -9.50
CA TRP A 113 2.87 14.30 -9.01
C TRP A 113 3.34 14.28 -7.54
N LEU A 114 3.03 13.21 -6.79
CA LEU A 114 3.39 13.09 -5.38
C LEU A 114 4.91 13.18 -5.09
N PRO A 115 5.80 12.59 -5.91
CA PRO A 115 7.23 12.66 -5.66
C PRO A 115 7.74 14.10 -5.57
N GLN A 116 7.25 15.00 -6.42
CA GLN A 116 7.65 16.40 -6.39
C GLN A 116 7.04 17.15 -5.19
N ALA A 117 5.88 16.71 -4.69
CA ALA A 117 5.24 17.28 -3.51
C ALA A 117 5.73 16.69 -2.16
N ALA A 118 6.52 15.62 -2.19
CA ALA A 118 6.94 14.90 -0.98
C ALA A 118 7.90 15.70 -0.09
N GLY A 119 8.62 16.67 -0.66
CA GLY A 119 9.53 17.57 0.05
C GLY A 119 10.48 16.83 1.00
N PRO A 120 10.43 17.10 2.32
CA PRO A 120 11.34 16.48 3.29
C PRO A 120 11.17 14.96 3.46
N LEU A 121 10.10 14.35 2.92
CA LEU A 121 9.86 12.90 2.99
C LEU A 121 10.69 12.11 1.98
N ALA A 122 11.14 12.73 0.88
CA ALA A 122 11.78 12.03 -0.23
C ALA A 122 13.09 11.33 0.20
N GLY A 123 13.97 12.05 0.92
CA GLY A 123 15.25 11.52 1.40
C GLY A 123 15.11 10.29 2.31
N PRO A 124 14.38 10.41 3.44
CA PRO A 124 14.17 9.29 4.36
C PRO A 124 13.48 8.09 3.71
N LEU A 125 12.45 8.31 2.87
CA LEU A 125 11.75 7.22 2.21
C LEU A 125 12.65 6.49 1.21
N ARG A 126 13.49 7.21 0.47
CA ARG A 126 14.49 6.62 -0.43
C ARG A 126 15.48 5.74 0.35
N GLU A 127 16.06 6.27 1.43
CA GLU A 127 17.01 5.52 2.26
C GLU A 127 16.39 4.25 2.83
N GLN A 128 15.16 4.34 3.35
CA GLN A 128 14.42 3.18 3.87
C GLN A 128 14.11 2.15 2.79
N ALA A 129 13.68 2.61 1.61
CA ALA A 129 13.43 1.73 0.47
C ALA A 129 14.72 1.01 0.04
N GLY A 130 15.85 1.71 -0.02
CA GLY A 130 17.16 1.13 -0.34
C GLY A 130 17.56 0.01 0.64
N GLN A 131 17.46 0.28 1.94
CA GLN A 131 17.78 -0.73 2.98
C GLN A 131 16.91 -2.00 2.86
N LEU A 132 15.63 -1.85 2.56
CA LEU A 132 14.73 -3.00 2.36
C LEU A 132 15.02 -3.76 1.07
N LEU A 133 15.44 -3.06 0.00
CA LEU A 133 15.87 -3.67 -1.26
C LEU A 133 17.17 -4.46 -1.10
N ASP A 134 18.07 -4.07 -0.20
CA ASP A 134 19.28 -4.86 0.07
C ASP A 134 19.00 -6.12 0.92
N GLY A 135 17.88 -6.14 1.64
CA GLY A 135 17.44 -7.27 2.45
C GLY A 135 16.77 -8.40 1.67
N THR A 136 16.37 -9.47 2.36
CA THR A 136 15.68 -10.66 1.80
C THR A 136 14.19 -10.75 2.15
N ALA A 137 13.66 -9.77 2.89
CA ALA A 137 12.31 -9.83 3.46
C ALA A 137 11.17 -9.69 2.43
N LEU A 138 11.45 -9.12 1.26
CA LEU A 138 10.44 -8.82 0.25
C LEU A 138 10.24 -9.98 -0.73
N SER A 139 8.98 -10.21 -1.09
CA SER A 139 8.62 -11.00 -2.26
C SER A 139 9.21 -10.41 -3.55
N VAL A 140 9.26 -11.22 -4.61
CA VAL A 140 9.77 -10.78 -5.92
C VAL A 140 8.96 -9.60 -6.47
N ARG A 141 7.62 -9.62 -6.29
CA ARG A 141 6.74 -8.54 -6.72
C ARG A 141 7.00 -7.26 -5.94
N SER A 142 6.91 -7.32 -4.61
CA SER A 142 7.08 -6.14 -3.77
C SER A 142 8.49 -5.55 -3.86
N ARG A 143 9.50 -6.36 -4.18
CA ARG A 143 10.84 -5.86 -4.52
C ARG A 143 10.84 -5.01 -5.80
N ARG A 144 10.12 -5.42 -6.85
CA ARG A 144 10.01 -4.64 -8.10
C ARG A 144 9.25 -3.34 -7.87
N GLU A 145 8.14 -3.42 -7.12
CA GLU A 145 7.32 -2.26 -6.75
C GLU A 145 8.11 -1.26 -5.90
N LEU A 146 8.84 -1.74 -4.89
CA LEU A 146 9.68 -0.89 -4.04
C LEU A 146 10.88 -0.32 -4.80
N ALA A 147 11.45 -1.07 -5.75
CA ALA A 147 12.50 -0.54 -6.63
C ALA A 147 11.98 0.61 -7.49
N HIS A 148 10.74 0.54 -7.97
CA HIS A 148 10.09 1.65 -8.67
C HIS A 148 9.90 2.86 -7.74
N VAL A 149 9.41 2.65 -6.51
CA VAL A 149 9.29 3.72 -5.51
C VAL A 149 10.65 4.39 -5.26
N HIS A 150 11.70 3.60 -5.01
CA HIS A 150 13.07 4.09 -4.81
C HIS A 150 13.56 4.91 -6.01
N TYR A 151 13.39 4.39 -7.22
CA TYR A 151 13.78 5.06 -8.47
C TYR A 151 13.11 6.42 -8.63
N VAL A 152 11.79 6.49 -8.40
CA VAL A 152 11.01 7.72 -8.56
C VAL A 152 11.48 8.79 -7.58
N PHE A 153 11.81 8.45 -6.33
CA PHE A 153 12.35 9.42 -5.38
C PHE A 153 13.81 9.81 -5.63
N ASP A 154 14.58 8.97 -6.31
CA ASP A 154 15.96 9.30 -6.70
C ASP A 154 16.01 10.27 -7.89
N HIS A 155 15.07 10.17 -8.83
CA HIS A 155 15.05 10.96 -10.07
C HIS A 155 14.31 12.31 -9.97
N ASN A 156 13.53 12.55 -8.91
CA ASN A 156 12.75 13.78 -8.72
C ASN A 156 13.43 14.78 -7.76
N ARG A 157 14.74 14.95 -7.88
CA ARG A 157 15.56 15.84 -7.04
C ARG A 157 15.56 17.29 -7.53
#